data_AF-A0A6V7IY71-F1
#
_entry.id   AF-A0A6V7IY71-F1
#
_cell.length_a   1.000
_cell.length_b   1.000
_cell.length_c   1.000
_cell.angle_alpha   90.00
_cell.angle_beta   90.00
_cell.angle_gamma   90.00
#
_symmetry.space_group_name_H-M   'P 1'
#
loop_
_entity.id
_entity.type
_entity.pdbx_description
1 polymer ?
#
loop_
_entity_poly.entity_id
_entity_poly.type
_entity_poly.pdbx_seq_one_letter_code
_entity_poly.pdbx_strand_id
1 'polypeptide(L)' 'LDGIYKLPKKCKACGACKFTPRYESPHAKTIPYRVIKLQEHFDDKQDEKGKMPRIVEIELIDDLVESCMPGDDITIV' A
#
# COMPACT_ATOMS: atom_id res chain seq x y z
N LEU A 1 6.36 -4.93 -3.56
CA LEU A 1 7.20 -4.24 -2.56
C LEU A 1 6.59 -4.63 -1.24
N ASP A 2 6.82 -5.88 -0.82
CA ASP A 2 5.81 -6.66 -0.07
C ASP A 2 5.74 -6.30 1.42
N GLY A 3 6.21 -5.11 1.81
CA GLY A 3 6.36 -4.69 3.21
C GLY A 3 7.41 -5.49 4.01
N ILE A 4 8.01 -6.54 3.43
CA ILE A 4 8.96 -7.40 4.13
C ILE A 4 10.36 -6.80 4.07
N TYR A 5 10.85 -6.37 5.23
CA TYR A 5 12.25 -5.99 5.41
C TYR A 5 13.20 -7.15 5.10
N LYS A 6 14.14 -6.93 4.17
CA LYS A 6 15.14 -7.93 3.77
C LYS A 6 16.51 -7.56 4.34
N LEU A 7 17.04 -8.42 5.21
CA LEU A 7 18.39 -8.25 5.74
C LEU A 7 19.45 -8.38 4.63
N PRO A 8 20.51 -7.55 4.66
CA PRO A 8 21.66 -7.75 3.79
C PRO A 8 22.30 -9.12 4.00
N LYS A 9 22.86 -9.72 2.95
CA LYS A 9 23.58 -11.00 3.07
C LYS A 9 25.01 -10.85 3.64
N LYS A 10 25.65 -9.70 3.38
CA LYS A 10 27.03 -9.40 3.78
C LYS A 10 27.29 -7.91 3.83
N CYS A 11 28.02 -7.44 4.84
CA CYS A 11 28.39 -6.04 5.00
C CYS A 11 29.55 -5.73 4.05
N LYS A 12 29.40 -4.69 3.22
CA LYS A 12 30.44 -4.30 2.25
C LYS A 12 31.70 -3.74 2.90
N ALA A 13 31.60 -3.19 4.12
CA ALA A 13 32.73 -2.58 4.82
C ALA A 13 33.54 -3.58 5.67
N CYS A 14 32.87 -4.44 6.45
CA CYS A 14 33.53 -5.34 7.41
C CYS A 14 33.32 -6.84 7.12
N GLY A 15 32.54 -7.19 6.09
CA GLY A 15 32.29 -8.58 5.72
C GLY A 15 31.36 -9.38 6.65
N ALA A 16 30.83 -8.76 7.72
CA ALA A 16 29.88 -9.41 8.62
C ALA A 16 28.60 -9.87 7.89
N CYS A 17 28.06 -11.03 8.30
CA CYS A 17 26.85 -11.62 7.70
C CYS A 17 25.68 -11.73 8.70
N LYS A 18 25.88 -11.31 9.95
CA LYS A 18 24.83 -11.27 10.98
C LYS A 18 24.41 -9.82 11.20
N PHE A 19 23.11 -9.57 11.17
CA PHE A 19 22.54 -8.23 11.20
C PHE A 19 21.36 -8.17 12.17
N THR A 20 21.31 -7.09 12.94
CA THR A 20 20.17 -6.74 13.78
C THR A 20 19.65 -5.38 13.32
N PRO A 21 18.36 -5.25 12.94
CA PRO A 21 17.80 -3.97 12.55
C PRO A 21 17.82 -2.99 13.73
N ARG A 22 18.11 -1.72 13.44
CA ARG A 22 18.05 -0.62 14.41
C ARG A 22 16.91 0.32 14.03
N TYR A 23 15.70 0.00 14.48
CA TYR A 23 14.49 0.74 14.10
C TYR A 23 14.47 2.20 14.61
N GLU A 24 15.14 2.47 15.73
CA GLU A 24 15.26 3.82 16.31
C GLU A 24 16.38 4.66 15.68
N SER A 25 17.10 4.10 14.69
CA SER A 25 18.15 4.84 14.00
C SER A 25 17.56 6.02 13.23
N PRO A 26 18.20 7.21 13.22
CA PRO A 26 17.78 8.33 12.37
C PRO A 26 17.90 8.00 10.86
N HIS A 27 18.57 6.90 10.51
CA HIS A 27 18.65 6.40 9.14
C HIS A 27 17.53 5.42 8.78
N ALA A 28 16.71 4.98 9.74
CA ALA A 28 15.49 4.25 9.47
C ALA A 28 14.39 5.25 9.05
N LYS A 29 13.70 4.94 7.96
CA LYS A 29 12.56 5.74 7.48
C LYS A 29 11.30 4.90 7.60
N THR A 30 10.28 5.48 8.23
CA THR A 30 8.92 4.94 8.24
C THR A 30 8.13 5.63 7.14
N ILE A 31 7.27 4.88 6.46
CA ILE A 31 6.42 5.40 5.40
C ILE A 31 4.96 5.15 5.82
N PRO A 32 4.06 6.16 5.72
CA PRO A 32 2.63 5.98 5.92
C PRO A 32 2.06 4.86 5.03
N TYR A 33 1.13 4.09 5.58
CA TYR A 33 0.49 2.97 4.88
C TYR A 33 -0.97 2.82 5.32
N ARG A 34 -1.88 2.60 4.37
CA ARG A 34 -3.30 2.38 4.63
C ARG A 34 -3.90 1.42 3.62
N VAL A 35 -4.84 0.59 4.06
CA VAL A 35 -5.66 -0.24 3.17
C VAL A 35 -7.08 0.30 3.15
N ILE A 36 -7.65 0.46 1.95
CA ILE A 36 -9.04 0.88 1.74
C ILE A 36 -9.77 -0.11 0.85
N LYS A 37 -11.11 -0.05 0.85
CA LYS A 37 -11.99 -0.81 -0.05
C LYS A 37 -12.61 0.13 -1.05
N LEU A 38 -12.40 -0.14 -2.34
CA LEU A 38 -13.07 0.57 -3.42
C LEU A 38 -14.15 -0.30 -4.03
N GLN A 39 -15.32 0.30 -4.23
CA GLN A 39 -16.42 -0.31 -4.95
C GLN A 39 -16.33 0.08 -6.42
N GLU A 40 -16.63 -0.86 -7.33
CA GLU A 40 -16.76 -0.50 -8.74
C GLU A 40 -17.89 0.52 -8.97
N HIS A 41 -17.67 1.43 -9.92
CA HIS A 41 -18.70 2.36 -10.37
C HIS A 41 -19.70 1.62 -11.27
N PHE A 42 -21.00 1.88 -11.08
CA PHE A 42 -22.03 1.36 -11.98
C PHE A 42 -22.07 2.21 -13.25
N ASP A 43 -21.93 1.58 -14.42
CA ASP A 43 -22.25 2.21 -15.69
C ASP A 43 -23.74 1.98 -15.96
N ASP A 44 -24.46 2.95 -16.51
CA ASP A 44 -25.94 2.93 -16.67
C ASP A 44 -26.41 1.97 -17.79
N LYS A 45 -25.56 0.98 -18.12
CA LYS A 45 -25.82 -0.04 -19.13
C LYS A 45 -26.88 -1.02 -18.61
N GLN A 46 -27.91 -1.24 -19.42
CA GLN A 46 -29.07 -2.06 -19.05
C GLN A 46 -28.70 -3.49 -18.59
N ASP A 47 -27.58 -4.04 -19.05
CA ASP A 47 -27.12 -5.40 -18.73
C ASP A 47 -26.56 -5.57 -17.29
N GLU A 48 -26.27 -4.49 -16.57
CA GLU A 48 -25.71 -4.54 -15.21
C GLU A 48 -26.76 -4.29 -14.11
N LYS A 49 -28.01 -3.99 -14.48
CA LYS A 49 -29.09 -3.71 -13.51
C LYS A 49 -29.38 -4.94 -12.64
N GLY A 50 -29.14 -4.80 -11.33
CA GLY A 50 -29.39 -5.83 -10.33
C GLY A 50 -28.16 -6.66 -9.92
N LYS A 51 -26.98 -6.39 -10.49
CA LYS A 51 -25.73 -7.02 -10.04
C LYS A 51 -25.22 -6.35 -8.76
N MET A 52 -24.64 -7.17 -7.87
CA MET A 52 -23.89 -6.68 -6.71
C MET A 52 -22.57 -6.07 -7.19
N PRO A 53 -22.19 -4.86 -6.75
CA PRO A 53 -20.95 -4.26 -7.18
C PRO A 53 -19.76 -4.98 -6.55
N ARG A 54 -18.71 -5.18 -7.35
CA ARG A 54 -17.43 -5.73 -6.92
C ARG A 54 -16.70 -4.74 -6.02
N ILE A 55 -15.96 -5.30 -5.06
CA ILE A 55 -15.12 -4.56 -4.12
C ILE A 55 -13.68 -5.04 -4.29
N VAL A 56 -12.74 -4.11 -4.35
CA VAL A 56 -11.29 -4.37 -4.38
C VAL A 56 -10.61 -3.70 -3.20
N GLU A 57 -9.58 -4.35 -2.64
CA GLU A 57 -8.72 -3.74 -1.62
C GLU A 57 -7.53 -3.06 -2.29
N ILE A 58 -7.21 -1.86 -1.83
CA ILE A 58 -6.12 -1.04 -2.38
C ILE A 58 -5.24 -0.54 -1.24
N GLU A 59 -3.94 -0.55 -1.50
CA GLU A 59 -2.91 -0.02 -0.63
C GLU A 59 -2.58 1.43 -1.03
N LEU A 60 -2.71 2.35 -0.07
CA LEU A 60 -2.25 3.73 -0.18
C LEU A 60 -0.95 3.86 0.62
N ILE A 61 0.05 4.49 0.02
CA ILE A 61 1.41 4.60 0.58
C ILE A 61 1.84 6.05 0.54
N ASP A 62 2.57 6.49 1.56
CA ASP A 62 3.18 7.82 1.66
C ASP A 62 2.14 8.94 1.53
N ASP A 63 2.29 9.81 0.52
CA ASP A 63 1.42 10.96 0.26
C ASP A 63 -0.01 10.57 -0.16
N LEU A 64 -0.22 9.33 -0.61
CA LEU A 64 -1.54 8.84 -0.98
C LEU A 64 -2.43 8.51 0.23
N VAL A 65 -1.89 8.37 1.44
CA VAL A 65 -2.67 7.91 2.61
C VAL A 65 -3.83 8.85 2.96
N GLU A 66 -3.68 10.13 2.64
CA GLU A 66 -4.66 11.19 2.93
C GLU A 66 -5.42 11.68 1.68
N SER A 67 -5.27 10.98 0.54
CA SER A 67 -5.82 11.46 -0.74
C SER A 67 -7.33 11.32 -0.90
N CYS A 68 -8.01 10.59 -0.01
CA CYS A 68 -9.45 10.35 -0.10
C CYS A 68 -10.13 10.04 1.24
N MET A 69 -11.45 10.19 1.25
CA MET A 69 -12.35 9.86 2.33
C MET A 69 -13.54 8.98 1.89
N PRO A 70 -14.23 8.31 2.83
CA PRO A 70 -15.38 7.49 2.48
C PRO A 70 -16.47 8.30 1.76
N GLY A 71 -16.90 7.81 0.60
CA GLY A 71 -17.89 8.46 -0.26
C GLY A 71 -17.31 9.17 -1.48
N ASP A 72 -15.99 9.33 -1.56
CA ASP A 72 -15.34 9.89 -2.74
C ASP A 72 -15.50 8.98 -3.98
N ASP A 73 -15.68 9.61 -5.13
CA ASP A 73 -15.59 8.96 -6.44
C ASP A 73 -14.17 9.12 -6.98
N ILE A 74 -13.46 8.01 -7.14
CA ILE A 74 -12.01 7.99 -7.39
C ILE A 74 -11.74 7.14 -8.62
N THR A 75 -10.95 7.71 -9.54
CA THR A 75 -10.38 6.96 -10.66
C THR A 75 -8.94 6.55 -10.33
N ILE A 76 -8.66 5.26 -10.40
CA ILE A 76 -7.30 4.72 -10.27
C ILE A 76 -6.61 4.86 -11.64
N VAL A 77 -5.39 5.40 -11.67
CA VAL A 77 -4.58 5.58 -12.88
C VAL A 77 -3.34 4.70 -12.89
#